data_AF-A0A7W3VGV4-F1
#
_entry.id   AF-A0A7W3VGV4-F1
#
_cell.length_a   1.000
_cell.length_b   1.000
_cell.length_c   1.000
_cell.angle_alpha   90.00
_cell.angle_beta   90.00
_cell.angle_gamma   90.00
#
_symmetry.space_group_name_H-M   'P 1'
#
loop_
_entity.id
_entity.type
_entity.pdbx_description
1 polymer ?
#
loop_
_entity_poly.entity_id
_entity_poly.type
_entity_poly.pdbx_seq_one_letter_code
_entity_poly.pdbx_strand_id
1 'polypeptide(L)'
;MNRLFYYFGIILVGVGTMGCQDKSTSSTPTEVETSTPVDQVKLDSAIEEYELIKQDTLDELNEAIKREKLTSVENIMRFYAPEDTHAEGKYSYDITVLKMSDTSVTLVTLVEDGINDDSMKAKKVVMTVNLKEGQYHVTKIKQSYQCWEGRGHANWNSNHCS
;
A
#
# COMPACT_ATOMS: atom_id res chain seq x y z
N MET A 1 -23.83 57.44 -4.35
CA MET A 1 -22.48 57.59 -3.76
C MET A 1 -21.49 56.82 -4.61
N ASN A 2 -20.41 57.52 -5.02
CA ASN A 2 -19.11 57.08 -5.56
C ASN A 2 -19.06 55.98 -6.64
N ARG A 3 -18.79 56.31 -7.91
CA ARG A 3 -17.48 56.64 -8.57
C ARG A 3 -16.58 55.38 -8.74
N LEU A 4 -16.47 54.86 -9.97
CA LEU A 4 -15.37 55.08 -10.95
C LEU A 4 -14.04 54.46 -10.44
N PHE A 5 -13.36 53.56 -11.16
CA PHE A 5 -12.54 53.90 -12.32
C PHE A 5 -12.27 52.72 -13.30
N TYR A 6 -12.08 53.12 -14.54
CA TYR A 6 -11.78 52.40 -15.78
C TYR A 6 -10.28 52.06 -15.93
N TYR A 7 -9.99 50.93 -16.60
CA TYR A 7 -8.91 50.60 -17.55
C TYR A 7 -7.50 51.22 -17.43
N PHE A 8 -6.46 50.39 -17.62
CA PHE A 8 -5.58 50.45 -18.81
C PHE A 8 -4.60 49.25 -18.80
N GLY A 9 -4.47 48.57 -19.95
CA GLY A 9 -3.53 47.47 -20.14
C GLY A 9 -2.13 47.93 -20.52
N ILE A 10 -1.14 47.03 -20.39
CA ILE A 10 0.16 47.13 -21.07
C ILE A 10 0.59 45.73 -21.50
N ILE A 11 0.80 45.58 -22.80
CA ILE A 11 1.53 44.50 -23.48
C ILE A 11 3.01 44.85 -23.43
N LEU A 12 3.90 43.88 -23.17
CA LEU A 12 5.32 44.00 -23.53
C LEU A 12 5.87 42.65 -24.01
N VAL A 13 6.27 42.65 -25.29
CA VAL A 13 6.99 41.60 -26.01
C VAL A 13 8.49 41.89 -25.89
N GLY A 14 9.29 40.86 -25.63
CA GLY A 14 10.76 40.93 -25.71
C GLY A 14 11.32 39.63 -26.31
N VAL A 15 11.98 39.76 -27.46
CA VAL A 15 12.58 38.69 -28.28
C VAL A 15 14.10 38.69 -28.13
N GLY A 16 14.70 37.49 -28.04
CA GLY A 16 15.97 37.13 -28.70
C GLY A 16 17.25 37.10 -27.87
N THR A 17 17.94 35.95 -27.83
CA THR A 17 19.13 35.66 -28.67
C THR A 17 19.61 34.20 -28.46
N MET A 18 20.41 33.75 -29.42
CA MET A 18 20.83 32.40 -29.81
C MET A 18 21.88 31.73 -28.87
N GLY A 19 22.07 30.41 -29.02
CA GLY A 19 23.42 29.79 -28.96
C GLY A 19 23.58 28.52 -28.14
N CYS A 20 24.05 27.42 -28.77
CA CYS A 20 24.11 26.04 -28.28
C CYS A 20 25.43 25.58 -27.60
N GLN A 21 25.30 24.45 -26.88
CA GLN A 21 26.16 23.25 -26.76
C GLN A 21 27.45 23.18 -25.89
N ASP A 22 27.34 22.29 -24.89
CA ASP A 22 28.27 21.30 -24.30
C ASP A 22 29.75 21.62 -24.02
N LYS A 23 30.13 21.53 -22.73
CA LYS A 23 31.24 20.66 -22.28
C LYS A 23 31.23 20.43 -20.75
N SER A 24 31.30 19.14 -20.41
CA SER A 24 31.46 18.53 -19.08
C SER A 24 32.38 19.27 -18.11
N THR A 25 31.96 19.45 -16.85
CA THR A 25 32.84 19.36 -15.68
C THR A 25 32.04 18.78 -14.50
N SER A 26 32.44 17.56 -14.15
CA SER A 26 32.04 16.82 -12.96
C SER A 26 32.26 17.65 -11.70
N SER A 27 31.20 17.84 -10.93
CA SER A 27 31.30 18.09 -9.50
C SER A 27 30.13 17.39 -8.82
N THR A 28 30.42 16.20 -8.30
CA THR A 28 29.63 15.42 -7.35
C THR A 28 29.08 16.32 -6.24
N PRO A 29 27.76 16.41 -6.06
CA PRO A 29 27.19 16.78 -4.77
C PRO A 29 26.98 15.49 -4.00
N THR A 30 27.76 15.38 -2.93
CA THR A 30 27.57 14.59 -1.72
C THR A 30 26.22 13.87 -1.65
N GLU A 31 26.32 12.54 -1.71
CA GLU A 31 25.33 11.58 -1.26
C GLU A 31 24.86 11.98 0.15
N VAL A 32 23.69 12.61 0.21
CA VAL A 32 22.94 12.74 1.44
C VAL A 32 22.33 11.37 1.68
N GLU A 33 23.05 10.54 2.45
CA GLU A 33 22.49 9.35 3.08
C GLU A 33 21.28 9.79 3.92
N THR A 34 20.10 9.75 3.29
CA THR A 34 18.83 9.82 3.98
C THR A 34 18.66 8.45 4.62
N SER A 35 18.99 8.35 5.89
CA SER A 35 18.76 7.17 6.70
C SER A 35 17.27 6.91 6.80
N THR A 36 16.76 6.05 5.92
CA THR A 36 15.41 5.52 6.01
C THR A 36 15.28 4.81 7.38
N PRO A 37 14.30 5.17 8.22
CA PRO A 37 14.07 4.46 9.47
C PRO A 37 13.91 2.96 9.19
N VAL A 38 14.55 2.11 10.00
CA VAL A 38 14.47 0.63 9.91
C VAL A 38 13.01 0.15 9.79
N ASP A 39 12.09 0.92 10.38
CA ASP A 39 10.65 0.72 10.35
C ASP A 39 10.00 0.93 8.96
N GLN A 40 10.46 1.89 8.17
CA GLN A 40 9.98 2.11 6.80
C GLN A 40 10.49 1.03 5.83
N VAL A 41 11.72 0.55 6.03
CA VAL A 41 12.27 -0.56 5.24
C VAL A 41 11.49 -1.85 5.48
N LYS A 42 11.10 -2.11 6.73
CA LYS A 42 10.31 -3.30 7.11
C LYS A 42 8.85 -3.24 6.61
N LEU A 43 8.30 -2.04 6.47
CA LEU A 43 6.96 -1.78 5.90
C LEU A 43 6.90 -2.13 4.40
N ASP A 44 7.94 -1.81 3.65
CA ASP A 44 7.99 -2.09 2.22
C ASP A 44 8.49 -3.49 1.87
N SER A 45 9.32 -4.12 2.72
CA SER A 45 9.87 -5.46 2.50
C SER A 45 8.95 -6.63 2.89
N ALA A 46 7.72 -6.38 3.38
CA ALA A 46 6.84 -7.44 3.86
C ALA A 46 6.36 -8.40 2.75
N ILE A 47 6.33 -7.94 1.49
CA ILE A 47 6.11 -8.73 0.29
C ILE A 47 6.92 -8.10 -0.85
N GLU A 48 7.78 -8.86 -1.53
CA GLU A 48 8.59 -8.36 -2.66
C GLU A 48 7.74 -8.19 -3.94
N GLU A 49 6.90 -9.17 -4.28
CA GLU A 49 5.96 -9.10 -5.41
C GLU A 49 4.52 -9.17 -4.91
N TYR A 50 3.74 -8.11 -5.18
CA TYR A 50 2.38 -7.97 -4.67
C TYR A 50 1.47 -7.18 -5.61
N GLU A 51 0.18 -7.51 -5.56
CA GLU A 51 -0.88 -6.66 -6.07
C GLU A 51 -1.23 -5.62 -4.99
N LEU A 52 -1.39 -4.36 -5.40
CA LEU A 52 -1.92 -3.31 -4.54
C LEU A 52 -3.43 -3.23 -4.70
N ILE A 53 -4.16 -3.37 -3.60
CA ILE A 53 -5.61 -3.25 -3.59
C ILE A 53 -6.04 -1.81 -3.87
N LYS A 54 -7.10 -1.67 -4.68
CA LYS A 54 -7.62 -0.39 -5.16
C LYS A 54 -8.21 0.45 -4.02
N GLN A 55 -8.15 1.77 -4.20
CA GLN A 55 -8.65 2.73 -3.21
C GLN A 55 -10.12 2.52 -2.88
N ASP A 56 -10.99 2.25 -3.86
CA ASP A 56 -12.43 2.02 -3.63
C ASP A 56 -12.69 0.88 -2.62
N THR A 57 -11.93 -0.21 -2.71
CA THR A 57 -12.01 -1.33 -1.76
C THR A 57 -11.52 -0.92 -0.36
N LEU A 58 -10.50 -0.07 -0.28
CA LEU A 58 -10.05 0.47 1.01
C LEU A 58 -11.11 1.39 1.62
N ASP A 59 -11.79 2.19 0.82
CA ASP A 59 -12.85 3.09 1.27
C ASP A 59 -14.05 2.29 1.79
N GLU A 60 -14.48 1.26 1.05
CA GLU A 60 -15.53 0.33 1.48
C GLU A 60 -15.18 -0.37 2.81
N LEU A 61 -13.94 -0.85 2.94
CA LEU A 61 -13.46 -1.46 4.17
C LEU A 61 -13.45 -0.46 5.33
N ASN A 62 -12.98 0.77 5.11
CA ASN A 62 -12.95 1.80 6.13
C ASN A 62 -14.36 2.22 6.60
N GLU A 63 -15.34 2.27 5.70
CA GLU A 63 -16.73 2.48 6.10
C GLU A 63 -17.30 1.29 6.85
N ALA A 64 -16.95 0.06 6.47
CA ALA A 64 -17.31 -1.14 7.22
C ALA A 64 -16.71 -1.15 8.64
N ILE A 65 -15.46 -0.75 8.82
CA ILE A 65 -14.80 -0.63 10.14
C ILE A 65 -15.63 0.25 11.08
N LYS A 66 -16.10 1.40 10.59
CA LYS A 66 -16.94 2.31 11.38
C LYS A 66 -18.31 1.71 11.68
N ARG A 67 -18.98 1.17 10.66
CA ARG A 67 -20.35 0.62 10.76
C ARG A 67 -20.41 -0.58 11.70
N GLU A 68 -19.50 -1.54 11.52
CA GLU A 68 -19.40 -2.76 12.32
C GLU A 68 -18.67 -2.54 13.66
N LYS A 69 -18.12 -1.34 13.88
CA LYS A 69 -17.38 -0.96 15.09
C LYS A 69 -16.21 -1.91 15.37
N LEU A 70 -15.38 -2.18 14.35
CA LEU A 70 -14.23 -3.06 14.49
C LEU A 70 -13.13 -2.36 15.31
N THR A 71 -12.83 -2.91 16.50
CA THR A 71 -11.95 -2.28 17.51
C THR A 71 -10.57 -2.92 17.64
N SER A 72 -10.22 -3.88 16.78
CA SER A 72 -8.87 -4.45 16.72
C SER A 72 -8.43 -4.68 15.29
N VAL A 73 -7.13 -4.54 15.03
CA VAL A 73 -6.56 -4.69 13.68
C VAL A 73 -6.67 -6.13 13.17
N GLU A 74 -6.66 -7.11 14.07
CA GLU A 74 -6.90 -8.51 13.77
C GLU A 74 -8.34 -8.76 13.31
N ASN A 75 -9.33 -8.10 13.94
CA ASN A 75 -10.72 -8.22 13.53
C ASN A 75 -10.97 -7.50 12.19
N ILE A 76 -10.26 -6.40 11.93
CA ILE A 76 -10.26 -5.75 10.62
C ILE A 76 -9.71 -6.68 9.54
N MET A 77 -8.59 -7.36 9.80
CA MET A 77 -8.02 -8.33 8.87
C MET A 77 -8.97 -9.51 8.62
N ARG A 78 -9.57 -10.09 9.67
CA ARG A 78 -10.58 -11.16 9.53
C ARG A 78 -11.84 -10.71 8.80
N PHE A 79 -12.24 -9.47 8.98
CA PHE A 79 -13.38 -8.92 8.25
C PHE A 79 -13.08 -8.78 6.76
N TYR A 80 -11.87 -8.32 6.42
CA TYR A 80 -11.42 -8.18 5.04
C TYR A 80 -11.18 -9.53 4.35
N ALA A 81 -10.53 -10.47 5.04
CA ALA A 81 -10.22 -11.81 4.54
C ALA A 81 -10.65 -12.85 5.59
N PRO A 82 -11.89 -13.33 5.57
CA PRO A 82 -12.39 -14.30 6.54
C PRO A 82 -11.66 -15.64 6.46
N GLU A 83 -11.54 -16.31 7.60
CA GLU A 83 -11.02 -17.68 7.70
C GLU A 83 -12.03 -18.69 7.14
N ASP A 84 -11.56 -19.66 6.36
CA ASP A 84 -12.38 -20.82 5.98
C ASP A 84 -12.46 -21.83 7.13
N THR A 85 -13.57 -21.79 7.86
CA THR A 85 -13.82 -22.70 9.00
C THR A 85 -14.20 -24.12 8.58
N HIS A 86 -14.34 -24.39 7.29
CA HIS A 86 -14.68 -25.70 6.74
C HIS A 86 -13.55 -26.29 5.88
N ALA A 87 -12.37 -25.68 5.90
CA ALA A 87 -11.23 -26.15 5.16
C ALA A 87 -10.81 -27.57 5.59
N GLU A 88 -10.54 -28.42 4.60
CA GLU A 88 -10.08 -29.79 4.80
C GLU A 88 -8.55 -29.89 4.66
N GLY A 89 -7.95 -30.97 5.17
CA GLY A 89 -6.53 -31.25 4.99
C GLY A 89 -5.62 -30.42 5.90
N LYS A 90 -4.57 -29.83 5.34
CA LYS A 90 -3.52 -29.09 6.08
C LYS A 90 -3.67 -27.58 5.90
N TYR A 91 -4.85 -27.06 6.25
CA TYR A 91 -5.14 -25.63 6.21
C TYR A 91 -4.54 -24.89 7.42
N SER A 92 -4.01 -23.68 7.19
CA SER A 92 -3.61 -22.77 8.26
C SER A 92 -4.04 -21.33 7.96
N TYR A 93 -4.31 -20.58 9.03
CA TYR A 93 -4.76 -19.19 8.98
C TYR A 93 -4.06 -18.38 10.09
N ASP A 94 -2.96 -17.72 9.72
CA ASP A 94 -2.02 -17.12 10.68
C ASP A 94 -1.99 -15.59 10.55
N ILE A 95 -2.47 -14.90 11.58
CA ILE A 95 -2.39 -13.43 11.68
C ILE A 95 -1.22 -13.03 12.57
N THR A 96 -0.32 -12.21 12.04
CA THR A 96 0.77 -11.57 12.78
C THR A 96 0.58 -10.06 12.81
N VAL A 97 0.75 -9.44 13.98
CA VAL A 97 0.65 -7.99 14.15
C VAL A 97 1.99 -7.41 14.56
N LEU A 98 2.44 -6.39 13.84
CA LEU A 98 3.63 -5.62 14.15
C LEU A 98 3.23 -4.15 14.35
N LYS A 99 3.32 -3.68 15.60
CA LYS A 99 3.19 -2.26 15.92
C LYS A 99 4.55 -1.60 15.72
N MET A 100 4.58 -0.52 14.95
CA MET A 100 5.81 0.23 14.73
C MET A 100 6.04 1.15 15.93
N SER A 101 7.21 1.06 16.56
CA SER A 101 7.59 1.95 17.65
C SER A 101 7.52 3.40 17.17
N ASP A 102 6.98 4.29 17.99
CA ASP A 102 6.93 5.74 17.72
C ASP A 102 6.00 6.22 16.58
N THR A 103 5.12 5.35 16.05
CA THR A 103 4.09 5.78 15.09
C THR A 103 2.71 5.23 15.43
N SER A 104 1.66 5.84 14.89
CA SER A 104 0.29 5.29 14.92
C SER A 104 0.07 4.16 13.91
N VAL A 105 1.14 3.69 13.24
CA VAL A 105 1.09 2.69 12.18
C VAL A 105 1.19 1.29 12.78
N THR A 106 0.28 0.42 12.37
CA THR A 106 0.30 -1.00 12.66
C THR A 106 0.29 -1.77 11.35
N LEU A 107 1.18 -2.75 11.24
CA LEU A 107 1.18 -3.73 10.17
C LEU A 107 0.49 -5.00 10.64
N VAL A 108 -0.42 -5.50 9.82
CA VAL A 108 -1.07 -6.79 10.02
C VAL A 108 -0.80 -7.64 8.82
N THR A 109 -0.23 -8.82 9.06
CA THR A 109 0.02 -9.82 8.02
C THR A 109 -0.89 -11.01 8.28
N LEU A 110 -1.62 -11.43 7.26
CA LEU A 110 -2.30 -12.72 7.20
C LEU A 110 -1.54 -13.63 6.24
N VAL A 111 -1.26 -14.86 6.66
CA VAL A 111 -0.87 -15.96 5.77
C VAL A 111 -1.93 -17.05 5.90
N GLU A 112 -2.54 -17.39 4.77
CA GLU A 112 -3.48 -18.49 4.63
C GLU A 112 -2.84 -19.51 3.69
N ASP A 113 -2.63 -20.74 4.15
CA ASP A 113 -1.97 -21.83 3.39
C ASP A 113 -2.84 -23.09 3.41
N GLY A 114 -2.65 -23.94 2.40
CA GLY A 114 -3.48 -25.12 2.20
C GLY A 114 -4.92 -24.78 1.80
N ILE A 115 -5.11 -23.69 1.06
CA ILE A 115 -6.42 -23.26 0.58
C ILE A 115 -7.01 -24.34 -0.34
N ASN A 116 -8.28 -24.67 -0.12
CA ASN A 116 -9.02 -25.66 -0.92
C ASN A 116 -9.56 -25.03 -2.22
N ASP A 117 -8.64 -24.55 -3.05
CA ASP A 117 -8.90 -24.00 -4.38
C ASP A 117 -8.11 -24.81 -5.42
N ASP A 118 -8.72 -25.04 -6.60
CA ASP A 118 -8.14 -25.88 -7.66
C ASP A 118 -6.83 -25.31 -8.26
N SER A 119 -6.52 -24.05 -7.97
CA SER A 119 -5.39 -23.31 -8.54
C SER A 119 -4.52 -22.67 -7.47
N MET A 120 -5.12 -22.01 -6.48
CA MET A 120 -4.42 -21.27 -5.43
C MET A 120 -4.11 -22.18 -4.24
N LYS A 121 -2.83 -22.22 -3.86
CA LYS A 121 -2.35 -22.94 -2.69
C LYS A 121 -2.40 -22.08 -1.43
N ALA A 122 -1.91 -20.84 -1.53
CA ALA A 122 -1.74 -19.96 -0.39
C ALA A 122 -1.97 -18.50 -0.78
N LYS A 123 -2.42 -17.70 0.18
CA LYS A 123 -2.66 -16.26 0.05
C LYS A 123 -1.98 -15.54 1.21
N LYS A 124 -1.31 -14.43 0.89
CA LYS A 124 -0.72 -13.53 1.89
C LYS A 124 -1.31 -12.15 1.70
N VAL A 125 -1.74 -11.56 2.81
CA VAL A 125 -2.28 -10.20 2.86
C VAL A 125 -1.45 -9.39 3.85
N VAL A 126 -0.91 -8.25 3.43
CA VAL A 126 -0.27 -7.29 4.33
C VAL A 126 -1.08 -6.01 4.32
N MET A 127 -1.61 -5.65 5.48
CA MET A 127 -2.44 -4.47 5.70
C MET A 127 -1.69 -3.45 6.55
N THR A 128 -1.66 -2.22 6.08
CA THR A 128 -1.17 -1.06 6.84
C THR A 128 -2.36 -0.31 7.42
N VAL A 129 -2.40 -0.22 8.75
CA VAL A 129 -3.48 0.42 9.50
C VAL A 129 -2.92 1.59 10.30
N ASN A 130 -3.60 2.72 10.26
CA ASN A 130 -3.30 3.88 11.09
C ASN A 130 -4.40 4.09 12.14
N LEU A 131 -4.01 4.41 13.37
CA LEU A 131 -4.96 4.90 14.37
C LEU A 131 -5.07 6.43 14.27
N LYS A 132 -6.20 6.94 13.77
CA LYS A 132 -6.49 8.37 13.65
C LYS A 132 -7.72 8.70 14.48
N GLU A 133 -7.61 9.67 15.39
CA GLU A 133 -8.74 10.14 16.22
C GLU A 133 -9.46 9.01 16.99
N GLY A 134 -8.70 7.98 17.40
CA GLY A 134 -9.24 6.82 18.11
C GLY A 134 -9.95 5.79 17.23
N GLN A 135 -9.92 5.95 15.90
CA GLN A 135 -10.46 4.99 14.93
C GLN A 135 -9.36 4.41 14.05
N TYR A 136 -9.47 3.11 13.75
CA TYR A 136 -8.57 2.48 12.78
C TYR A 136 -8.96 2.88 11.37
N HIS A 137 -7.94 3.16 10.58
CA HIS A 137 -8.06 3.54 9.18
C HIS A 137 -7.03 2.78 8.36
N VAL A 138 -7.50 1.92 7.47
CA VAL A 138 -6.66 1.15 6.56
C VAL A 138 -6.20 2.05 5.42
N THR A 139 -4.88 2.14 5.24
CA THR A 139 -4.26 3.00 4.22
C THR A 139 -3.62 2.23 3.07
N LYS A 140 -3.39 0.93 3.25
CA LYS A 140 -2.76 0.08 2.23
C LYS A 140 -3.10 -1.38 2.47
N ILE A 141 -3.38 -2.12 1.40
CA ILE A 141 -3.42 -3.57 1.41
C ILE A 141 -2.59 -4.07 0.22
N LYS A 142 -1.62 -4.94 0.49
CA LYS A 142 -0.83 -5.68 -0.48
C LYS A 142 -1.25 -7.15 -0.43
N GLN A 143 -1.42 -7.79 -1.58
CA GLN A 143 -1.73 -9.21 -1.68
C GLN A 143 -0.71 -9.96 -2.54
N SER A 144 -0.42 -11.20 -2.19
CA SER A 144 0.33 -12.12 -3.03
C SER A 144 -0.14 -13.54 -2.84
N TYR A 145 0.14 -14.37 -3.84
CA TYR A 145 -0.39 -15.73 -3.95
C TYR A 145 0.73 -16.72 -4.19
N GLN A 146 0.52 -17.98 -3.78
CA GLN A 146 1.24 -19.14 -4.28
C GLN A 146 0.23 -20.08 -4.94
N CYS A 147 0.60 -20.63 -6.09
CA CYS A 147 -0.25 -21.55 -6.83
C CYS A 147 0.20 -23.00 -6.59
N TRP A 148 -0.73 -23.92 -6.83
CA TRP A 148 -0.39 -25.33 -6.95
C TRP A 148 0.53 -25.57 -8.15
N GLU A 149 1.23 -26.70 -8.14
CA GLU A 149 2.13 -27.08 -9.22
C GLU A 149 1.38 -27.15 -10.56
N GLY A 150 1.94 -26.51 -11.60
CA GLY A 150 1.32 -26.44 -12.92
C GLY A 150 0.18 -25.41 -13.05
N ARG A 151 -0.11 -24.62 -12.02
CA ARG A 151 -1.20 -23.61 -12.00
C ARG A 151 -0.71 -22.16 -12.00
N GLY A 152 0.49 -21.91 -12.53
CA GLY A 152 1.10 -20.59 -12.55
C GLY A 152 2.47 -20.60 -11.88
N HIS A 153 2.59 -19.96 -10.72
CA HIS A 153 3.86 -19.78 -9.99
C HIS A 153 3.84 -20.45 -8.61
N ALA A 154 4.96 -21.08 -8.24
CA ALA A 154 5.12 -21.70 -6.92
C ALA A 154 5.54 -20.71 -5.83
N ASN A 155 6.19 -19.60 -6.21
CA ASN A 155 6.65 -18.56 -5.27
C ASN A 155 5.56 -17.48 -5.07
N TRP A 156 5.71 -16.68 -4.02
CA TRP A 156 4.85 -15.52 -3.77
C TRP A 156 4.94 -14.54 -4.92
N ASN A 157 3.81 -14.25 -5.57
CA ASN A 157 3.73 -13.33 -6.70
C ASN A 157 2.40 -12.57 -6.66
N SER A 158 2.33 -11.45 -7.37
CA SER A 158 1.13 -10.61 -7.51
C SER A 158 0.08 -11.19 -8.47
N ASN A 159 0.50 -12.04 -9.40
CA ASN A 159 -0.35 -12.59 -10.43
C ASN A 159 -1.29 -13.63 -9.83
N HIS A 160 -2.49 -13.74 -10.40
CA HIS A 160 -3.39 -14.82 -10.04
C HIS A 160 -2.93 -16.16 -10.63
N CYS A 161 -3.34 -17.23 -9.96
CA CYS A 161 -3.17 -18.58 -10.47
C CYS A 161 -4.00 -18.82 -11.73
N SER A 162 -3.53 -19.75 -12.58
CA SER A 162 -4.11 -20.08 -13.88
C SER A 162 -5.08 -21.25 -13.83
#